data_AF-A0A1I7ABN6-F1
#
_entry.id   AF-A0A1I7ABN6-F1
#
_cell.length_a   1.000
_cell.length_b   1.000
_cell.length_c   1.000
_cell.angle_alpha   90.00
_cell.angle_beta   90.00
_cell.angle_gamma   90.00
#
_symmetry.space_group_name_H-M   'P 1'
#
loop_
_entity.id
_entity.type
_entity.pdbx_description
1 polymer ?
#
loop_
_entity_poly.entity_id
_entity_poly.type
_entity_poly.pdbx_seq_one_letter_code
_entity_poly.pdbx_strand_id
1 'polypeptide(L)'
;MKNSRLFLILFLAVSMIATSCSKEDDDPKVGDCGTVCAGTIASGESAGTVASSVVGKYTLTMQYAKANSPFPDGTVGEFEVYADNTLYVKIGDKCVTISNPAQSGSSEATFRDKCVFNLRFGVSEKNGGGLNEINIGSDTEFLGQFHP
;
A
#
# COMPACT_ATOMS: atom_id res chain seq x y z
N MET A 1 -23.42 66.72 -37.69
CA MET A 1 -24.33 66.76 -36.50
C MET A 1 -24.96 65.38 -36.32
N LYS A 2 -25.10 64.98 -35.04
CA LYS A 2 -25.90 63.87 -34.49
C LYS A 2 -25.31 62.45 -34.52
N ASN A 3 -24.62 62.18 -33.42
CA ASN A 3 -24.51 60.93 -32.67
C ASN A 3 -25.87 60.23 -32.46
N SER A 4 -25.86 58.89 -32.33
CA SER A 4 -26.50 58.12 -31.24
C SER A 4 -26.21 56.63 -31.48
N ARG A 5 -25.27 55.99 -30.79
CA ARG A 5 -25.43 55.25 -29.52
C ARG A 5 -26.52 54.16 -29.54
N LEU A 6 -26.03 52.93 -29.31
CA LEU A 6 -26.45 51.96 -28.26
C LEU A 6 -27.19 50.69 -28.74
N PHE A 7 -26.82 49.59 -28.06
CA PHE A 7 -27.48 48.27 -27.95
C PHE A 7 -27.23 47.28 -29.12
N LEU A 8 -26.88 45.99 -28.93
CA LEU A 8 -26.82 45.11 -27.76
C LEU A 8 -26.12 43.80 -28.24
N ILE A 9 -25.01 43.43 -27.58
CA ILE A 9 -24.63 42.12 -26.99
C ILE A 9 -25.02 40.80 -27.72
N LEU A 10 -24.10 39.81 -27.63
CA LEU A 10 -24.24 38.36 -27.86
C LEU A 10 -23.95 37.94 -29.32
N PHE A 11 -22.90 37.18 -29.66
CA PHE A 11 -22.52 35.85 -29.18
C PHE A 11 -20.99 35.73 -29.20
N LEU A 12 -20.35 35.70 -28.04
CA LEU A 12 -19.80 34.47 -27.43
C LEU A 12 -18.74 33.80 -28.31
N ALA A 13 -17.50 34.24 -28.07
CA ALA A 13 -16.28 33.62 -28.53
C ALA A 13 -16.24 32.15 -28.09
N VAL A 14 -16.19 31.25 -29.08
CA VAL A 14 -15.82 29.85 -28.89
C VAL A 14 -14.30 29.80 -28.74
N SER A 15 -13.82 30.24 -27.59
CA SER A 15 -12.49 29.89 -27.09
C SER A 15 -12.58 28.48 -26.52
N MET A 16 -12.44 27.48 -27.39
CA MET A 16 -12.10 26.12 -26.96
C MET A 16 -10.68 26.17 -26.41
N ILE A 17 -10.59 26.41 -25.10
CA ILE A 17 -9.40 26.09 -24.32
C ILE A 17 -9.34 24.56 -24.34
N ALA A 18 -8.54 24.01 -25.24
CA ALA A 18 -8.11 22.63 -25.16
C ALA A 18 -7.25 22.51 -23.89
N THR A 19 -7.89 22.31 -22.75
CA THR A 19 -7.26 21.80 -21.54
C THR A 19 -6.85 20.37 -21.87
N SER A 20 -5.67 20.22 -22.47
CA SER A 20 -4.93 18.98 -22.45
C SER A 20 -4.58 18.71 -20.98
N CYS A 21 -5.53 18.16 -20.23
CA CYS A 21 -5.19 17.32 -19.11
C CYS A 21 -4.40 16.17 -19.72
N SER A 22 -3.08 16.27 -19.70
CA SER A 22 -2.24 15.09 -19.56
C SER A 22 -2.77 14.40 -18.31
N LYS A 23 -3.60 13.37 -18.50
CA LYS A 23 -3.68 12.33 -17.49
C LYS A 23 -2.26 11.78 -17.50
N GLU A 24 -1.51 12.09 -16.44
CA GLU A 24 -0.41 11.23 -16.09
C GLU A 24 -1.09 9.88 -15.87
N ASP A 25 -0.88 8.97 -16.83
CA ASP A 25 -1.22 7.57 -16.68
C ASP A 25 -0.28 7.03 -15.60
N ASP A 26 -0.53 7.41 -14.34
CA ASP A 26 -0.16 6.59 -13.21
C ASP A 26 -0.99 5.33 -13.36
N ASP A 27 -0.44 4.36 -14.10
CA ASP A 27 -1.00 3.01 -14.17
C ASP A 27 -1.27 2.59 -12.71
N PRO A 28 -2.54 2.40 -12.30
CA PRO A 28 -2.82 2.00 -10.95
C PRO A 28 -2.17 0.64 -10.75
N LYS A 29 -1.19 0.56 -9.86
CA LYS A 29 -0.58 -0.72 -9.49
C LYS A 29 -1.72 -1.65 -9.06
N VAL A 30 -1.85 -2.77 -9.77
CA VAL A 30 -2.93 -3.74 -9.61
C VAL A 30 -3.00 -4.17 -8.14
N GLY A 31 -4.06 -3.76 -7.43
CA GLY A 31 -4.18 -3.85 -5.96
C GLY A 31 -4.38 -2.50 -5.26
N ASP A 32 -4.84 -1.46 -5.94
CA ASP A 32 -4.88 -0.13 -5.32
C ASP A 32 -5.98 0.03 -4.25
N CYS A 33 -5.56 0.22 -3.00
CA CYS A 33 -6.45 0.58 -1.87
C CYS A 33 -6.90 2.05 -1.91
N GLY A 34 -6.36 2.86 -2.81
CA GLY A 34 -6.43 4.32 -2.79
C GLY A 34 -5.59 4.95 -1.66
N THR A 35 -5.34 4.22 -0.57
CA THR A 35 -4.45 4.61 0.52
C THR A 35 -3.06 4.00 0.33
N VAL A 36 -2.06 4.87 0.13
CA VAL A 36 -0.65 4.51 0.10
C VAL A 36 0.03 5.03 1.36
N CYS A 37 0.70 4.14 2.09
CA CYS A 37 1.44 4.44 3.31
C CYS A 37 2.94 4.28 3.05
N ALA A 38 3.68 5.40 3.07
CA ALA A 38 5.14 5.34 2.99
C ALA A 38 5.72 4.97 4.36
N GLY A 39 6.29 3.76 4.44
CA GLY A 39 7.04 3.33 5.62
C GLY A 39 8.20 4.27 5.93
N THR A 40 8.51 4.42 7.22
CA THR A 40 9.69 5.17 7.68
C THR A 40 10.76 4.19 8.12
N ILE A 41 11.96 4.31 7.57
CA ILE A 41 13.16 3.61 8.04
C ILE A 41 13.75 4.44 9.17
N ALA A 42 13.79 3.88 10.38
CA ALA A 42 14.29 4.60 11.55
C ALA A 42 15.81 4.75 11.52
N SER A 43 16.34 5.66 12.34
CA SER A 43 17.79 5.81 12.49
C SER A 43 18.43 4.50 12.96
N GLY A 44 19.44 4.04 12.24
CA GLY A 44 20.12 2.76 12.51
C GLY A 44 19.48 1.55 11.83
N GLU A 45 18.33 1.69 11.16
CA GLU A 45 17.77 0.67 10.29
C GLU A 45 18.31 0.80 8.86
N SER A 46 18.18 -0.25 8.07
CA SER A 46 18.52 -0.26 6.64
C SER A 46 17.26 -0.54 5.82
N ALA A 47 17.24 -0.04 4.58
CA ALA A 47 16.16 -0.35 3.64
C ALA A 47 16.11 -1.86 3.38
N GLY A 48 14.91 -2.42 3.52
CA GLY A 48 14.64 -3.82 3.24
C GLY A 48 14.48 -4.05 1.74
N THR A 49 14.74 -5.29 1.32
CA THR A 49 14.41 -5.76 -0.03
C THR A 49 13.61 -7.04 0.07
N VAL A 50 12.45 -7.09 -0.56
CA VAL A 50 11.69 -8.35 -0.64
C VAL A 50 12.41 -9.31 -1.59
N ALA A 51 12.53 -10.57 -1.18
CA ALA A 51 13.10 -11.60 -2.04
C ALA A 51 12.19 -11.81 -3.26
N SER A 52 12.78 -11.96 -4.45
CA SER A 52 11.99 -12.20 -5.68
C SER A 52 11.11 -13.46 -5.59
N SER A 53 11.48 -14.43 -4.76
CA SER A 53 10.74 -15.66 -4.54
C SER A 53 9.42 -15.46 -3.75
N VAL A 54 9.27 -14.34 -3.03
CA VAL A 54 8.07 -14.01 -2.24
C VAL A 54 7.13 -13.04 -2.97
N VAL A 55 7.47 -12.60 -4.19
CA VAL A 55 6.62 -11.72 -5.00
C VAL A 55 5.41 -12.51 -5.50
N GLY A 56 4.21 -12.00 -5.25
CA GLY A 56 2.97 -12.69 -5.62
C GLY A 56 1.75 -12.23 -4.83
N LYS A 57 0.59 -12.78 -5.21
CA LYS A 57 -0.69 -12.62 -4.52
C LYS A 57 -0.95 -13.81 -3.61
N TYR A 58 -1.44 -13.53 -2.40
CA TYR A 58 -1.66 -14.52 -1.37
C TYR A 58 -2.97 -14.26 -0.63
N THR A 59 -3.78 -15.31 -0.46
CA THR A 59 -4.86 -15.32 0.52
C THR A 59 -4.39 -16.16 1.69
N LEU A 60 -4.12 -15.52 2.83
CA LEU A 60 -3.52 -16.14 4.00
C LEU A 60 -4.52 -16.16 5.15
N THR A 61 -4.34 -17.11 6.07
CA THR A 61 -5.15 -17.21 7.29
C THR A 61 -4.28 -16.97 8.52
N MET A 62 -4.78 -16.18 9.47
CA MET A 62 -4.17 -16.01 10.80
C MET A 62 -4.20 -17.36 11.52
N GLN A 63 -3.04 -18.00 11.67
CA GLN A 63 -2.91 -19.31 12.33
C GLN A 63 -2.41 -19.20 13.77
N TYR A 64 -1.87 -18.05 14.15
CA TYR A 64 -1.55 -17.74 15.52
C TYR A 64 -1.75 -16.25 15.79
N ALA A 65 -2.53 -15.94 16.81
CA ALA A 65 -2.80 -14.61 17.32
C ALA A 65 -2.53 -14.56 18.83
N LYS A 66 -1.75 -13.57 19.27
CA LYS A 66 -1.70 -13.25 20.69
C LYS A 66 -3.04 -12.72 21.17
N ALA A 67 -3.24 -12.78 22.49
CA ALA A 67 -4.46 -12.28 23.14
C ALA A 67 -4.75 -10.79 22.83
N ASN A 68 -3.72 -9.98 22.58
CA ASN A 68 -3.83 -8.56 22.19
C ASN A 68 -3.73 -8.32 20.68
N SER A 69 -3.75 -9.37 19.85
CA SER A 69 -3.79 -9.22 18.40
C SER A 69 -5.07 -8.49 17.98
N PRO A 70 -5.01 -7.55 17.01
CA PRO A 70 -6.20 -6.93 16.44
C PRO A 70 -7.00 -7.90 15.57
N PHE A 71 -6.43 -9.05 15.20
CA PHE A 71 -7.08 -10.07 14.39
C PHE A 71 -7.05 -11.41 15.13
N PRO A 72 -8.22 -12.05 15.35
CA PRO A 72 -8.28 -13.37 15.96
C PRO A 72 -7.78 -14.47 15.00
N ASP A 73 -7.44 -15.64 15.55
CA ASP A 73 -7.18 -16.86 14.78
C ASP A 73 -8.34 -17.15 13.81
N GLY A 74 -7.99 -17.59 12.60
CA GLY A 74 -8.92 -17.83 11.51
C GLY A 74 -9.26 -16.60 10.66
N THR A 75 -8.78 -15.40 11.02
CA THR A 75 -8.94 -14.20 10.16
C THR A 75 -8.26 -14.42 8.81
N VAL A 76 -8.95 -14.12 7.71
CA VAL A 76 -8.40 -14.20 6.36
C VAL A 76 -7.94 -12.82 5.91
N GLY A 77 -6.75 -12.76 5.31
CA GLY A 77 -6.20 -11.56 4.68
C GLY A 77 -5.78 -11.82 3.23
N GLU A 78 -5.95 -10.81 2.38
CA GLU A 78 -5.42 -10.74 1.03
C GLU A 78 -4.15 -9.90 1.05
N PHE A 79 -3.06 -10.45 0.53
CA PHE A 79 -1.75 -9.80 0.50
C PHE A 79 -1.18 -9.87 -0.91
N GLU A 80 -0.50 -8.82 -1.36
CA GLU A 80 0.28 -8.86 -2.59
C GLU A 80 1.64 -8.21 -2.36
N VAL A 81 2.70 -8.98 -2.57
CA VAL A 81 4.08 -8.54 -2.45
C VAL A 81 4.58 -8.22 -3.85
N TYR A 82 5.03 -6.98 -4.08
CA TYR A 82 5.51 -6.54 -5.38
C TYR A 82 7.03 -6.43 -5.42
N ALA A 83 7.60 -6.60 -6.61
CA ALA A 83 9.03 -6.55 -6.84
C ALA A 83 9.67 -5.17 -6.57
N ASP A 84 8.87 -4.11 -6.47
CA ASP A 84 9.32 -2.74 -6.19
C ASP A 84 9.33 -2.40 -4.69
N ASN A 85 9.37 -3.41 -3.83
CA ASN A 85 9.33 -3.26 -2.37
C ASN A 85 8.05 -2.55 -1.88
N THR A 86 6.91 -2.94 -2.45
CA THR A 86 5.59 -2.56 -1.94
C THR A 86 4.80 -3.79 -1.48
N LEU A 87 3.92 -3.58 -0.51
CA LEU A 87 3.04 -4.59 0.06
C LEU A 87 1.60 -4.08 0.06
N TYR A 88 0.71 -4.74 -0.67
CA TYR A 88 -0.72 -4.62 -0.50
C TYR A 88 -1.19 -5.48 0.67
N VAL A 89 -2.03 -4.91 1.53
CA VAL A 89 -2.70 -5.62 2.63
C VAL A 89 -4.17 -5.27 2.63
N LYS A 90 -5.03 -6.29 2.57
CA LYS A 90 -6.46 -6.16 2.80
C LYS A 90 -6.95 -7.21 3.79
N ILE A 91 -7.59 -6.76 4.86
CA ILE A 91 -8.13 -7.61 5.93
C ILE A 91 -9.50 -7.04 6.28
N GLY A 92 -10.55 -7.82 6.01
CA GLY A 92 -11.94 -7.33 6.11
C GLY A 92 -12.23 -6.23 5.09
N ASP A 93 -12.75 -5.10 5.57
CA ASP A 93 -13.08 -3.91 4.78
C ASP A 93 -11.91 -2.90 4.68
N LYS A 94 -10.81 -3.15 5.40
CA LYS A 94 -9.63 -2.28 5.43
C LYS A 94 -8.59 -2.72 4.43
N CYS A 95 -7.90 -1.74 3.86
CA CYS A 95 -6.98 -1.91 2.75
C CYS A 95 -5.88 -0.84 2.84
N VAL A 96 -4.60 -1.21 2.68
CA VAL A 96 -3.48 -0.28 2.51
C VAL A 96 -2.42 -0.84 1.55
N THR A 97 -1.77 0.04 0.77
CA THR A 97 -0.51 -0.29 0.09
C THR A 97 0.64 0.37 0.83
N ILE A 98 1.65 -0.40 1.24
CA ILE A 98 2.76 0.06 2.08
C ILE A 98 4.05 -0.01 1.28
N SER A 99 4.87 1.04 1.31
CA SER A 99 6.19 1.08 0.66
C SER A 99 7.32 1.28 1.67
N ASN A 100 8.57 1.22 1.19
CA ASN A 100 9.79 1.48 1.99
C ASN A 100 9.93 0.55 3.22
N PRO A 101 10.02 -0.78 3.01
CA PRO A 101 10.26 -1.69 4.12
C PRO A 101 11.64 -1.44 4.75
N ALA A 102 11.77 -1.81 6.01
CA ALA A 102 13.05 -1.96 6.68
C ALA A 102 13.50 -3.44 6.62
N GLN A 103 14.80 -3.68 6.55
CA GLN A 103 15.34 -5.04 6.62
C GLN A 103 15.21 -5.56 8.07
N SER A 104 14.58 -6.72 8.24
CA SER A 104 14.52 -7.42 9.54
C SER A 104 15.09 -8.83 9.40
N GLY A 105 16.19 -9.11 10.10
CA GLY A 105 16.90 -10.39 9.92
C GLY A 105 17.41 -10.59 8.48
N SER A 106 17.80 -11.82 8.14
CA SER A 106 18.36 -12.15 6.83
C SER A 106 17.31 -12.40 5.74
N SER A 107 16.08 -12.68 6.15
CA SER A 107 15.05 -13.29 5.29
C SER A 107 13.68 -12.64 5.45
N GLU A 108 13.60 -11.46 6.09
CA GLU A 108 12.35 -10.75 6.32
C GLU A 108 12.49 -9.26 5.94
N ALA A 109 11.45 -8.74 5.29
CA ALA A 109 11.28 -7.32 5.02
C ALA A 109 10.07 -6.83 5.81
N THR A 110 10.26 -5.84 6.69
CA THR A 110 9.21 -5.29 7.54
C THR A 110 8.63 -4.00 6.95
N PHE A 111 7.36 -4.04 6.61
CA PHE A 111 6.56 -2.90 6.18
C PHE A 111 5.85 -2.28 7.38
N ARG A 112 5.96 -0.97 7.57
CA ARG A 112 5.31 -0.26 8.68
C ARG A 112 4.13 0.55 8.16
N ASP A 113 2.93 0.15 8.54
CA ASP A 113 1.70 0.89 8.25
C ASP A 113 1.30 1.73 9.46
N LYS A 114 1.33 3.05 9.31
CA LYS A 114 0.81 4.02 10.30
C LYS A 114 -0.47 4.72 9.82
N CYS A 115 -1.02 4.26 8.70
CA CYS A 115 -2.12 4.92 8.00
C CYS A 115 -3.47 4.22 8.27
N VAL A 116 -3.53 2.89 8.22
CA VAL A 116 -4.81 2.14 8.30
C VAL A 116 -4.89 1.20 9.49
N PHE A 117 -3.93 0.28 9.59
CA PHE A 117 -3.87 -0.75 10.62
C PHE A 117 -3.06 -0.32 11.84
N ASN A 118 -2.10 0.60 11.68
CA ASN A 118 -1.15 0.99 12.73
C ASN A 118 -0.34 -0.22 13.26
N LEU A 119 0.21 -1.01 12.33
CA LEU A 119 0.94 -2.26 12.56
C LEU A 119 2.21 -2.32 11.71
N ARG A 120 3.12 -3.21 12.09
CA ARG A 120 4.17 -3.71 11.20
C ARG A 120 3.75 -5.04 10.58
N PHE A 121 4.13 -5.26 9.32
CA PHE A 121 3.95 -6.47 8.55
C PHE A 121 5.32 -7.00 8.10
N GLY A 122 5.79 -8.09 8.70
CA GLY A 122 7.03 -8.76 8.32
C GLY A 122 6.76 -9.83 7.26
N VAL A 123 7.20 -9.58 6.03
CA VAL A 123 7.12 -10.56 4.94
C VAL A 123 8.37 -11.43 4.99
N SER A 124 8.21 -12.71 5.31
CA SER A 124 9.34 -13.63 5.50
C SER A 124 9.43 -14.72 4.44
N GLU A 125 10.65 -15.06 4.04
CA GLU A 125 10.95 -16.10 3.06
C GLU A 125 11.31 -17.43 3.72
N LYS A 126 10.87 -18.55 3.13
CA LYS A 126 11.29 -19.90 3.55
C LYS A 126 12.77 -20.14 3.24
N ASN A 127 13.40 -21.02 4.01
CA ASN A 127 14.67 -21.61 3.61
C ASN A 127 14.47 -22.42 2.31
N GLY A 128 14.94 -21.89 1.19
CA GLY A 128 14.75 -22.47 -0.15
C GLY A 128 13.80 -21.69 -1.07
N GLY A 129 13.25 -20.57 -0.60
CA GLY A 129 12.44 -19.66 -1.40
C GLY A 129 10.94 -19.82 -1.22
N GLY A 130 10.20 -18.78 -1.61
CA GLY A 130 8.75 -18.71 -1.45
C GLY A 130 8.33 -18.09 -0.12
N LEU A 131 7.11 -17.57 -0.07
CA LEU A 131 6.54 -16.98 1.14
C LEU A 131 6.47 -18.03 2.26
N ASN A 132 7.01 -17.67 3.43
CA ASN A 132 6.85 -18.42 4.66
C ASN A 132 5.56 -18.00 5.37
N GLU A 133 5.54 -16.76 5.83
CA GLU A 133 4.44 -16.16 6.61
C GLU A 133 4.49 -14.64 6.46
N ILE A 134 3.37 -13.99 6.81
CA ILE A 134 3.33 -12.55 7.07
C ILE A 134 3.07 -12.35 8.57
N ASN A 135 4.12 -11.92 9.27
CA ASN A 135 4.08 -11.60 10.69
C ASN A 135 3.44 -10.22 10.89
N ILE A 136 2.59 -10.08 11.90
CA ILE A 136 2.09 -8.78 12.35
C ILE A 136 2.63 -8.42 13.73
N GLY A 137 2.82 -7.14 13.96
CA GLY A 137 3.30 -6.64 15.24
C GLY A 137 2.96 -5.19 15.49
N SER A 138 3.18 -4.76 16.73
CA SER A 138 3.38 -3.34 17.05
C SER A 138 4.85 -2.98 16.83
N ASP A 139 5.24 -1.74 17.12
CA ASP A 139 6.64 -1.32 17.07
C ASP A 139 7.55 -2.12 18.03
N THR A 140 7.01 -2.72 19.09
CA THR A 140 7.77 -3.40 20.14
C THR A 140 7.41 -4.85 20.35
N GLU A 141 6.31 -5.32 19.75
CA GLU A 141 5.77 -6.65 20.03
C GLU A 141 5.39 -7.39 18.75
N PHE A 142 5.60 -8.70 18.75
CA PHE A 142 4.94 -9.61 17.81
C PHE A 142 3.50 -9.86 18.26
N LEU A 143 2.54 -9.83 17.35
CA LEU A 143 1.11 -9.96 17.64
C LEU A 143 0.46 -11.19 16.98
N GLY A 144 1.02 -11.71 15.89
CA GLY A 144 0.45 -12.88 15.21
C GLY A 144 1.08 -13.12 13.84
N GLN A 145 0.68 -14.21 13.19
CA GLN A 145 1.23 -14.64 11.89
C GLN A 145 0.14 -15.20 10.96
N PHE A 146 0.14 -14.67 9.74
CA PHE A 146 -0.64 -15.18 8.62
C PHE A 146 0.17 -16.21 7.84
N HIS A 147 -0.43 -17.37 7.57
CA HIS A 147 0.18 -18.48 6.82
C HIS A 147 -0.61 -18.83 5.56
N PRO A 148 0.07 -19.39 4.54
CA PRO A 148 -0.57 -20.01 3.38
C PRO A 148 -1.48 -21.19 3.76
#